data_AF-A0A946ZL45-F1
#
_entry.id   AF-A0A946ZL45-F1
#
_cell.length_a   1.000
_cell.length_b   1.000
_cell.length_c   1.000
_cell.angle_alpha   90.00
_cell.angle_beta   90.00
_cell.angle_gamma   90.00
#
_symmetry.space_group_name_H-M   'P 1'
#
loop_
_entity.id
_entity.type
_entity.pdbx_description
1 polymer ?
#
loop_
_entity_poly.entity_id
_entity_poly.type
_entity_poly.pdbx_seq_one_letter_code
_entity_poly.pdbx_strand_id
1 'polypeptide(L)'
;MSDDNKDLRDDLNDMLGDAKDGAKKAAGKAEELAKEAKEKASEFAKEAKDSAKEFVDEAKDTFEKSKGENKKVLAGILGILLGALGVHKFILGYQKEGFILLGLFIVGVVTSCIGIGILIAWIPGLIGLIEGIIYLTKSDEDFYNTYQVGRKPWF
;
A
#
# COMPACT_ATOMS: atom_id res chain seq x y z
N MET A 1 -28.45 -72.09 37.96
CA MET A 1 -27.96 -70.70 38.13
C MET A 1 -26.74 -70.38 37.25
N SER A 2 -26.19 -71.33 36.48
CA SER A 2 -24.99 -71.08 35.65
C SER A 2 -25.29 -70.77 34.16
N ASP A 3 -26.43 -71.22 33.63
CA ASP A 3 -26.79 -71.03 32.22
C ASP A 3 -27.23 -69.59 31.91
N ASP A 4 -27.99 -68.95 32.80
CA ASP A 4 -28.44 -67.54 32.62
C ASP A 4 -27.27 -66.55 32.52
N ASN A 5 -26.15 -66.83 33.18
CA ASN A 5 -24.97 -65.96 33.18
C ASN A 5 -24.14 -66.05 31.88
N LYS A 6 -24.39 -67.08 31.06
CA LYS A 6 -23.67 -67.31 29.80
C LYS A 6 -24.36 -66.59 28.64
N ASP A 7 -25.69 -66.71 28.54
CA ASP A 7 -26.52 -65.93 27.60
C ASP A 7 -26.31 -64.42 27.77
N LEU A 8 -26.30 -63.93 29.01
CA LEU A 8 -26.06 -62.52 29.32
C LEU A 8 -24.69 -62.00 28.85
N ARG A 9 -23.68 -62.86 28.74
CA ARG A 9 -22.33 -62.46 28.32
C ARG A 9 -22.20 -62.44 26.80
N ASP A 10 -22.88 -63.34 26.11
CA ASP A 10 -22.87 -63.38 24.65
C ASP A 10 -23.69 -62.22 24.07
N ASP A 11 -24.87 -61.91 24.63
CA ASP A 11 -25.68 -60.74 24.26
C ASP A 11 -24.91 -59.42 24.48
N LEU A 12 -24.15 -59.34 25.58
CA LEU A 12 -23.33 -58.18 25.90
C LEU A 12 -22.15 -58.00 24.94
N ASN A 13 -21.56 -59.10 24.45
CA ASN A 13 -20.46 -59.04 23.48
C ASN A 13 -20.96 -58.65 22.08
N ASP A 14 -22.14 -59.12 21.66
CA ASP A 14 -22.75 -58.72 20.39
C ASP A 14 -23.13 -57.24 20.39
N MET A 15 -23.76 -56.75 21.46
CA MET A 15 -24.03 -55.31 21.62
C MET A 15 -22.75 -54.46 21.60
N LEU A 16 -21.68 -54.95 22.22
CA LEU A 16 -20.38 -54.27 22.22
C LEU A 16 -19.74 -54.27 20.81
N GLY A 17 -19.93 -55.36 20.05
CA GLY A 17 -19.51 -55.48 18.66
C GLY A 17 -20.19 -54.46 17.77
N ASP A 18 -21.53 -54.39 17.82
CA ASP A 18 -22.32 -53.43 17.05
C ASP A 18 -22.03 -51.98 17.44
N ALA A 19 -21.85 -51.70 18.73
CA ALA A 19 -21.44 -50.38 19.21
C ALA A 19 -20.07 -49.97 18.65
N LYS A 20 -19.13 -50.92 18.58
CA LYS A 20 -17.76 -50.68 18.08
C LYS A 20 -17.75 -50.47 16.56
N ASP A 21 -18.57 -51.22 15.82
CA ASP A 21 -18.68 -51.09 14.36
C ASP A 21 -19.37 -49.78 13.97
N GLY A 22 -20.44 -49.41 14.69
CA GLY A 22 -21.11 -48.11 14.57
C GLY A 22 -20.16 -46.94 14.84
N ALA A 23 -19.33 -47.03 15.88
CA ALA A 23 -18.30 -46.04 16.18
C ALA A 23 -17.24 -45.93 15.06
N LYS A 24 -16.81 -47.06 14.50
CA LYS A 24 -15.81 -47.09 13.41
C LYS A 24 -16.35 -46.45 12.13
N LYS A 25 -17.62 -46.70 11.80
CA LYS A 25 -18.29 -46.12 10.64
C LYS A 25 -18.53 -44.61 10.80
N ALA A 26 -18.92 -44.17 12.00
CA ALA A 26 -19.06 -42.76 12.33
C ALA A 26 -17.71 -42.03 12.25
N ALA A 27 -16.65 -42.63 12.78
CA ALA A 27 -15.30 -42.08 12.72
C ALA A 27 -14.80 -41.93 11.27
N GLY A 28 -14.97 -42.96 10.43
CA GLY A 28 -14.58 -42.89 9.02
C GLY A 28 -15.30 -41.78 8.25
N LYS A 29 -16.61 -41.60 8.51
CA LYS A 29 -17.40 -40.54 7.89
C LYS A 29 -17.00 -39.14 8.37
N ALA A 30 -16.64 -39.01 9.64
CA ALA A 30 -16.08 -37.76 10.18
C ALA A 30 -14.71 -37.44 9.59
N GLU A 31 -13.87 -38.45 9.36
CA GLU A 31 -12.54 -38.30 8.76
C GLU A 31 -12.61 -37.89 7.28
N GLU A 32 -13.59 -38.41 6.54
CA GLU A 32 -13.87 -38.03 5.15
C GLU A 32 -14.33 -36.57 5.05
N LEU A 33 -15.30 -36.17 5.89
CA LEU A 33 -15.77 -34.78 5.96
C LEU A 33 -14.67 -33.80 6.38
N ALA A 34 -13.81 -34.21 7.31
CA ALA A 34 -12.66 -33.41 7.73
C ALA A 34 -11.64 -33.23 6.61
N LYS A 35 -11.40 -34.27 5.79
CA LYS A 35 -10.53 -34.20 4.61
C LYS A 35 -11.10 -33.27 3.56
N GLU A 36 -12.38 -33.39 3.20
CA GLU A 36 -13.02 -32.51 2.22
C GLU A 36 -13.03 -31.04 2.68
N ALA A 37 -13.32 -30.78 3.95
CA ALA A 37 -13.27 -29.44 4.52
C ALA A 37 -11.85 -28.85 4.47
N LYS A 38 -10.83 -29.65 4.77
CA LYS A 38 -9.42 -29.25 4.71
C LYS A 38 -8.98 -28.97 3.28
N GLU A 39 -9.41 -29.78 2.32
CA GLU A 39 -9.07 -29.62 0.91
C GLU A 39 -9.64 -28.30 0.36
N LYS A 40 -10.94 -28.05 0.57
CA LYS A 40 -11.61 -26.80 0.17
C LYS A 40 -11.00 -25.57 0.84
N ALA A 41 -10.67 -25.66 2.13
CA ALA A 41 -10.00 -24.58 2.84
C ALA A 41 -8.60 -24.30 2.25
N SER A 42 -7.87 -25.35 1.84
CA SER A 42 -6.55 -25.20 1.23
C SER A 42 -6.60 -24.60 -0.17
N GLU A 43 -7.65 -24.91 -0.93
CA GLU A 43 -7.89 -24.37 -2.27
C GLU A 43 -8.24 -22.88 -2.20
N PHE A 44 -9.19 -22.52 -1.34
CA PHE A 44 -9.55 -21.12 -1.08
C PHE A 44 -8.36 -20.29 -0.58
N ALA A 45 -7.54 -20.87 0.32
CA ALA A 45 -6.35 -20.20 0.82
C ALA A 45 -5.28 -19.99 -0.27
N LYS A 46 -5.16 -20.90 -1.24
CA LYS A 46 -4.27 -20.73 -2.39
C LYS A 46 -4.77 -19.64 -3.32
N GLU A 47 -6.05 -19.67 -3.68
CA GLU A 47 -6.67 -18.69 -4.56
C GLU A 47 -6.59 -17.26 -3.98
N ALA A 48 -6.86 -17.12 -2.67
CA ALA A 48 -6.68 -15.84 -1.97
C ALA A 48 -5.21 -15.39 -1.95
N LYS A 49 -4.26 -16.31 -1.82
CA LYS A 49 -2.82 -16.00 -1.88
C LYS A 49 -2.39 -15.55 -3.27
N ASP A 50 -2.87 -16.23 -4.31
CA ASP A 50 -2.51 -15.92 -5.69
C ASP A 50 -3.11 -14.57 -6.11
N SER A 51 -4.39 -14.30 -5.81
CA SER A 51 -5.00 -12.97 -6.01
C SER A 51 -4.29 -11.86 -5.22
N ALA A 52 -3.93 -12.12 -3.95
CA ALA A 52 -3.18 -11.13 -3.17
C ALA A 52 -1.78 -10.88 -3.74
N LYS A 53 -1.13 -11.92 -4.27
CA LYS A 53 0.19 -11.82 -4.87
C LYS A 53 0.15 -11.05 -6.18
N GLU A 54 -0.83 -11.31 -7.04
CA GLU A 54 -1.05 -10.53 -8.27
C GLU A 54 -1.32 -9.06 -7.95
N PHE A 55 -2.18 -8.77 -6.97
CA PHE A 55 -2.45 -7.40 -6.54
C PHE A 55 -1.20 -6.70 -5.99
N VAL A 56 -0.40 -7.38 -5.18
CA VAL A 56 0.85 -6.82 -4.64
C VAL A 56 1.87 -6.61 -5.74
N ASP A 57 2.01 -7.53 -6.69
CA ASP A 57 2.95 -7.40 -7.80
C ASP A 57 2.52 -6.28 -8.75
N GLU A 58 1.23 -6.10 -9.04
CA GLU A 58 0.70 -4.98 -9.85
C GLU A 58 0.80 -3.63 -9.13
N ALA A 59 0.50 -3.60 -7.83
CA ALA A 59 0.69 -2.40 -7.01
C ALA A 59 2.17 -2.03 -6.91
N LYS A 60 3.05 -3.02 -6.78
CA LYS A 60 4.50 -2.83 -6.74
C LYS A 60 5.05 -2.42 -8.11
N ASP A 61 4.57 -2.98 -9.21
CA ASP A 61 4.97 -2.57 -10.56
C ASP A 61 4.51 -1.12 -10.83
N THR A 62 3.28 -0.76 -10.47
CA THR A 62 2.78 0.62 -10.53
C THR A 62 3.63 1.57 -9.67
N PHE A 63 3.96 1.15 -8.44
CA PHE A 63 4.81 1.93 -7.55
C PHE A 63 6.26 2.03 -8.04
N GLU A 64 6.87 0.94 -8.52
CA GLU A 64 8.26 0.92 -9.01
C GLU A 64 8.38 1.63 -10.36
N LYS A 65 7.37 1.55 -11.23
CA LYS A 65 7.24 2.38 -12.44
C LYS A 65 7.09 3.87 -12.10
N SER A 66 6.47 4.19 -10.96
CA SER A 66 6.48 5.55 -10.39
C SER A 66 7.80 5.91 -9.70
N LYS A 67 8.53 4.93 -9.17
CA LYS A 67 9.82 5.08 -8.46
C LYS A 67 11.02 5.11 -9.39
N GLY A 68 10.85 4.67 -10.64
CA GLY A 68 11.75 4.93 -11.76
C GLY A 68 11.77 6.43 -12.02
N GLU A 69 12.54 7.15 -11.20
CA GLU A 69 13.05 8.51 -11.43
C GLU A 69 12.01 9.60 -11.74
N ASN A 70 10.72 9.36 -11.50
CA ASN A 70 9.66 10.32 -11.77
C ASN A 70 9.24 11.10 -10.51
N LYS A 71 10.22 11.76 -9.88
CA LYS A 71 9.95 12.88 -8.95
C LYS A 71 9.15 14.01 -9.62
N LYS A 72 8.97 13.96 -10.94
CA LYS A 72 8.24 14.91 -11.77
C LYS A 72 6.82 15.16 -11.29
N VAL A 73 6.01 14.10 -11.19
CA VAL A 73 4.59 14.23 -10.81
C VAL A 73 4.48 14.77 -9.39
N LEU A 74 5.30 14.24 -8.49
CA LEU A 74 5.34 14.69 -7.09
C LEU A 74 5.78 16.16 -6.96
N ALA A 75 6.88 16.55 -7.61
CA ALA A 75 7.38 17.93 -7.62
C ALA A 75 6.40 18.88 -8.31
N GLY A 76 5.71 18.42 -9.36
CA GLY A 76 4.70 19.18 -10.08
C GLY A 76 3.47 19.50 -9.24
N ILE A 77 2.85 18.47 -8.64
CA ILE A 77 1.69 18.63 -7.76
C ILE A 77 2.04 19.48 -6.54
N LEU A 78 3.21 19.25 -5.92
CA LEU A 78 3.65 20.03 -4.77
C LEU A 78 4.03 21.47 -5.14
N GLY A 79 4.48 21.72 -6.38
CA GLY A 79 4.68 23.07 -6.88
C GLY A 79 3.34 23.83 -6.98
N ILE A 80 2.28 23.17 -7.43
CA ILE A 80 0.95 23.78 -7.54
C ILE A 80 0.33 24.03 -6.15
N LEU A 81 0.36 23.03 -5.26
CA LEU A 81 -0.34 23.12 -3.97
C LEU A 81 0.47 23.82 -2.88
N LEU A 82 1.78 23.59 -2.84
CA LEU A 82 2.70 24.04 -1.79
C LEU A 82 3.90 24.82 -2.35
N GLY A 83 3.76 25.38 -3.55
CA GLY A 83 4.81 26.11 -4.25
C GLY A 83 5.31 27.35 -3.51
N ALA A 84 4.40 28.05 -2.82
CA ALA A 84 4.74 29.23 -2.01
C ALA A 84 5.72 28.90 -0.87
N LEU A 85 5.72 27.66 -0.37
CA LEU A 85 6.62 27.18 0.68
C LEU A 85 7.95 26.65 0.13
N GLY A 86 8.05 26.43 -1.19
CA GLY A 86 9.24 25.86 -1.83
C GLY A 86 9.41 24.35 -1.65
N VAL A 87 8.34 23.62 -1.26
CA VAL A 87 8.40 22.17 -0.97
C VAL A 87 8.85 21.33 -2.18
N HIS A 88 8.41 21.71 -3.37
CA HIS A 88 8.78 21.07 -4.63
C HIS A 88 10.29 21.11 -4.91
N LYS A 89 11.01 22.14 -4.43
CA LYS A 89 12.47 22.26 -4.55
C LYS A 89 13.21 21.31 -3.62
N PHE A 90 12.73 21.13 -2.40
CA PHE A 90 13.36 20.23 -1.43
C PHE A 90 13.37 18.78 -1.93
N ILE A 91 12.31 18.34 -2.63
CA ILE A 91 12.17 16.98 -3.16
C ILE A 91 13.15 16.66 -4.29
N LEU A 92 13.50 17.69 -5.06
CA LEU A 92 14.51 17.63 -6.09
C LEU A 92 15.94 17.77 -5.54
N GLY A 93 16.10 18.01 -4.23
CA GLY A 93 17.40 18.18 -3.60
C GLY A 93 17.97 19.60 -3.70
N TYR A 94 17.14 20.59 -4.10
CA TYR A 94 17.46 22.01 -4.14
C TYR A 94 17.17 22.68 -2.80
N GLN A 95 17.93 22.28 -1.78
CA GLN A 95 17.70 22.73 -0.41
C GLN A 95 17.87 24.26 -0.28
N LYS A 96 18.87 24.84 -0.96
CA LYS A 96 19.16 26.28 -0.90
C LYS A 96 18.02 27.10 -1.49
N GLU A 97 17.50 26.68 -2.63
CA GLU A 97 16.40 27.32 -3.36
C GLU A 97 15.09 27.19 -2.59
N GLY A 98 14.83 26.02 -2.00
CA GLY A 98 13.70 25.82 -1.10
C GLY A 98 13.74 26.77 0.10
N PHE A 99 14.91 26.96 0.73
CA PHE A 99 15.07 27.95 1.81
C PHE A 99 14.90 29.40 1.34
N ILE A 100 15.28 29.73 0.10
CA ILE A 100 15.05 31.07 -0.45
C ILE A 100 13.54 31.33 -0.61
N LEU A 101 12.78 30.39 -1.19
CA LEU A 101 11.33 30.51 -1.32
C LEU A 101 10.64 30.58 0.05
N LEU A 102 11.03 29.70 0.97
CA LEU A 102 10.51 29.69 2.34
C LEU A 102 10.83 30.99 3.08
N GLY A 103 12.05 31.50 2.95
CA GLY A 103 12.48 32.77 3.54
C GLY A 103 11.72 33.95 2.97
N LEU A 104 11.52 34.00 1.64
CA LEU A 104 10.74 35.05 0.99
C LEU A 104 9.27 35.01 1.44
N PHE A 105 8.71 33.81 1.57
CA PHE A 105 7.36 33.61 2.09
C PHE A 105 7.23 34.10 3.53
N ILE A 106 8.15 33.71 4.42
CA ILE A 106 8.17 34.15 5.83
C ILE A 106 8.33 35.67 5.92
N VAL A 107 9.26 36.27 5.17
CA VAL A 107 9.44 37.73 5.12
C VAL A 107 8.17 38.40 4.58
N GLY A 108 7.56 37.86 3.53
CA GLY A 108 6.28 38.35 3.00
C GLY A 108 5.17 38.32 4.04
N VAL A 109 5.06 37.23 4.81
CA VAL A 109 4.08 37.10 5.90
C VAL A 109 4.37 38.07 7.05
N VAL A 110 5.62 38.20 7.49
CA VAL A 110 5.99 39.11 8.59
C VAL A 110 5.76 40.57 8.20
N THR A 111 6.13 40.94 6.98
CA THR A 111 5.96 42.31 6.46
C THR A 111 4.50 42.59 6.04
N SER A 112 3.65 41.55 5.98
CA SER A 112 2.21 41.66 5.71
C SER A 112 1.49 42.45 6.81
N CYS A 113 2.01 42.41 8.05
CA CYS A 113 1.50 43.20 9.17
C CYS A 113 1.54 44.71 8.92
N ILE A 114 2.38 45.18 7.99
CA ILE A 114 2.54 46.60 7.59
C ILE A 114 1.83 46.85 6.24
N GLY A 115 1.05 45.89 5.73
CA GLY A 115 0.28 45.96 4.46
C GLY A 115 1.12 45.73 3.20
N ILE A 116 2.43 46.00 3.23
CA ILE A 116 3.34 45.89 2.08
C ILE A 116 3.67 44.42 1.75
N GLY A 117 3.73 43.55 2.77
CA GLY A 117 4.12 42.15 2.57
C GLY A 117 3.12 41.31 1.75
N ILE A 118 1.86 41.73 1.64
CA ILE A 118 0.86 41.05 0.80
C ILE A 118 1.29 41.06 -0.68
N LEU A 119 1.93 42.13 -1.16
CA LEU A 119 2.41 42.18 -2.55
C LEU A 119 3.62 41.27 -2.79
N ILE A 120 4.45 41.05 -1.77
CA ILE A 120 5.67 40.24 -1.86
C ILE A 120 5.36 38.75 -1.67
N ALA A 121 4.38 38.42 -0.82
CA ALA A 121 4.00 37.05 -0.48
C ALA A 121 3.39 36.25 -1.64
N TRP A 122 2.89 36.92 -2.68
CA TRP A 122 2.35 36.25 -3.87
C TRP A 122 3.44 35.75 -4.83
N ILE A 123 4.64 36.35 -4.79
CA ILE A 123 5.74 36.03 -5.73
C ILE A 123 6.19 34.55 -5.59
N PRO A 124 6.44 34.00 -4.38
CA PRO A 124 6.79 32.58 -4.22
C PRO A 124 5.69 31.64 -4.70
N GLY A 125 4.42 32.01 -4.50
CA GLY A 125 3.26 31.25 -4.94
C GLY A 125 3.18 31.15 -6.46
N LEU A 126 3.38 32.26 -7.17
CA LEU A 126 3.43 32.27 -8.63
C LEU A 126 4.60 31.46 -9.17
N ILE A 127 5.79 31.61 -8.60
CA ILE A 127 6.98 30.85 -9.03
C ILE A 127 6.72 29.35 -8.86
N GLY A 128 6.23 28.92 -7.70
CA GLY A 128 5.92 27.51 -7.45
C GLY A 128 4.81 26.97 -8.35
N LEU A 129 3.78 27.76 -8.64
CA LEU A 129 2.71 27.39 -9.56
C LEU A 129 3.23 27.18 -11.00
N ILE A 130 4.02 28.13 -11.51
CA ILE A 130 4.59 28.06 -12.85
C ILE A 130 5.54 26.85 -12.96
N GLU A 131 6.41 26.64 -11.96
CA GLU A 131 7.30 25.49 -11.93
C GLU A 131 6.54 24.17 -11.80
N GLY A 132 5.47 24.14 -11.00
CA GLY A 132 4.59 22.98 -10.86
C GLY A 132 3.98 22.58 -12.20
N ILE A 133 3.49 23.55 -12.98
CA ILE A 133 2.98 23.33 -14.33
C ILE A 133 4.09 22.85 -15.25
N ILE A 134 5.25 23.52 -15.29
CA ILE A 134 6.39 23.15 -16.14
C ILE A 134 6.83 21.71 -15.89
N TYR A 135 6.89 21.29 -14.62
CA TYR A 135 7.25 19.93 -14.26
C TYR A 135 6.23 18.93 -14.79
N LEU A 136 4.92 19.21 -14.65
CA LEU A 136 3.88 18.33 -15.17
C LEU A 136 3.83 18.29 -16.70
N THR A 137 4.17 19.38 -17.39
CA THR A 137 4.11 19.48 -18.85
C THR A 137 5.37 19.00 -19.57
N LYS A 138 6.50 18.84 -18.88
CA LYS A 138 7.74 18.28 -19.47
C LYS A 138 7.62 16.77 -19.66
N SER A 139 8.34 16.21 -20.64
CA SER A 139 8.52 14.76 -20.73
C SER A 139 9.33 14.25 -19.52
N ASP A 140 9.14 12.99 -19.13
CA ASP A 140 9.83 12.41 -17.97
C ASP A 140 11.35 12.41 -18.15
N GLU A 141 11.82 12.12 -19.37
CA GLU A 141 13.23 12.14 -19.75
C GLU A 141 13.83 13.55 -19.73
N ASP A 142 13.12 14.55 -20.30
CA ASP A 142 13.56 15.94 -20.24
C ASP A 142 13.62 16.46 -18.81
N PHE A 143 12.66 16.06 -17.97
CA PHE A 143 12.63 16.43 -16.56
C PHE A 143 13.82 15.85 -15.81
N TYR A 144 14.08 14.56 -16.00
CA TYR A 144 15.21 13.89 -15.37
C TYR A 144 16.54 14.53 -15.76
N ASN A 145 16.78 14.71 -17.06
CA ASN A 145 17.99 15.31 -17.58
C ASN A 145 18.16 16.77 -17.13
N THR A 146 17.09 17.55 -17.06
CA THR A 146 17.16 18.98 -16.69
C THR A 146 17.31 19.18 -15.18
N TYR A 147 16.47 18.52 -14.37
CA TYR A 147 16.31 18.84 -12.94
C TYR A 147 16.91 17.82 -12.00
N GLN A 148 17.21 16.60 -12.44
CA GLN A 148 17.86 15.61 -11.58
C GLN A 148 19.36 15.51 -11.92
N VAL A 149 19.70 15.36 -13.20
CA VAL A 149 21.09 15.28 -13.67
C VAL A 149 21.70 16.68 -13.83
N GLY A 150 21.07 17.53 -14.64
CA GLY A 150 21.54 18.88 -14.95
C GLY A 150 21.42 19.88 -13.80
N ARG A 151 20.77 19.46 -12.70
CA ARG A 151 20.61 20.24 -11.46
C ARG A 151 20.16 21.70 -11.69
N LYS A 152 19.23 21.95 -12.64
CA LYS A 152 18.70 23.30 -12.92
C LYS A 152 17.80 23.81 -11.77
N PRO A 153 18.22 24.84 -11.01
CA PRO A 153 17.54 25.23 -9.77
C PRO A 153 16.24 26.02 -9.97
N TRP A 154 16.07 26.74 -11.08
CA TRP A 154 14.89 27.58 -11.36
C TRP A 154 14.45 27.41 -12.82
N PHE A 155 13.12 27.44 -13.04
CA PHE A 155 12.44 27.31 -14.35
C PHE A 155 13.21 26.49 -15.36
#